data_AF-A0A9D4EM42-F1
#
_entry.id   AF-A0A9D4EM42-F1
#
_cell.length_a   1.000
_cell.length_b   1.000
_cell.length_c   1.000
_cell.angle_alpha   90.00
_cell.angle_beta   90.00
_cell.angle_gamma   90.00
#
_symmetry.space_group_name_H-M   'P 1'
#
loop_
_entity.id
_entity.type
_entity.pdbx_description
1 polymer ?
#
loop_
_entity_poly.entity_id
_entity_poly.type
_entity_poly.pdbx_seq_one_letter_code
_entity_poly.pdbx_strand_id
1 'polypeptide(L)'
;MCACEPPFRLYPFPTRTTNPEARDKWLHIVGRRVGNKTWSPSKDCRVSSRHFRDGKPTALNSLPCLDIGYADAECRVQRMSRFEATKPKRQMKVKSVVLKEILVEITDDPIVEEIPAPTPKPVPWIFVLFVMFLALLQHCRNQTKQIKKLKKEDFSLTASLFELKNNRFTVTILSRMMKM
;
A
#
# COMPACT_ATOMS: atom_id res chain seq x y z
N MET A 1 -10.21 20.53 -8.91
CA MET A 1 -11.67 20.35 -9.13
C MET A 1 -11.88 19.72 -10.51
N CYS A 2 -12.99 18.99 -10.74
CA CYS A 2 -13.37 18.58 -12.11
C CYS A 2 -13.78 19.82 -12.91
N ALA A 3 -13.43 19.91 -14.18
CA ALA A 3 -13.93 20.91 -15.13
C ALA A 3 -15.16 20.39 -15.90
N CYS A 4 -16.07 19.73 -15.18
CA CYS A 4 -17.25 19.10 -15.76
C CYS A 4 -18.27 20.19 -16.15
N GLU A 5 -18.86 20.12 -17.34
CA GLU A 5 -19.91 21.08 -17.74
C GLU A 5 -21.22 20.85 -16.96
N PRO A 6 -21.94 21.92 -16.56
CA PRO A 6 -23.29 21.80 -16.01
C PRO A 6 -24.27 21.13 -17.01
N PRO A 7 -25.32 20.44 -16.54
CA PRO A 7 -25.68 20.18 -15.15
C PRO A 7 -24.95 18.96 -14.58
N PHE A 8 -24.48 19.07 -13.33
CA PHE A 8 -23.96 17.93 -12.57
C PHE A 8 -24.26 18.09 -11.08
N ARG A 9 -24.30 16.96 -10.37
CA ARG A 9 -24.35 16.93 -8.90
C ARG A 9 -23.00 16.51 -8.35
N LEU A 10 -22.66 16.98 -7.15
CA LEU A 10 -21.41 16.69 -6.48
C LEU A 10 -21.67 15.74 -5.31
N TYR A 11 -21.05 14.54 -5.34
CA TYR A 11 -21.18 13.55 -4.28
C TYR A 11 -19.94 13.55 -3.37
N PRO A 12 -20.11 13.54 -2.04
CA PRO A 12 -19.01 13.44 -1.08
C PRO A 12 -18.31 12.10 -1.13
N PHE A 13 -17.01 12.10 -0.82
CA PHE A 13 -16.29 10.86 -0.56
C PHE A 13 -16.87 10.16 0.68
N PRO A 14 -16.94 8.81 0.68
CA PRO A 14 -17.27 8.06 1.87
C PRO A 14 -16.34 8.42 3.04
N THR A 15 -16.93 8.51 4.23
CA THR A 15 -16.20 8.73 5.48
C THR A 15 -15.55 7.43 5.94
N ARG A 16 -14.41 7.56 6.62
CA ARG A 16 -13.67 6.39 7.16
C ARG A 16 -14.45 5.67 8.26
N THR A 17 -15.33 6.37 8.96
CA THR A 17 -16.17 5.83 10.03
C THR A 17 -17.37 5.05 9.49
N THR A 18 -18.01 5.53 8.42
CA THR A 18 -19.21 4.90 7.88
C THR A 18 -18.89 3.76 6.92
N ASN A 19 -17.94 3.97 5.99
CA ASN A 19 -17.56 2.94 5.03
C ASN A 19 -16.08 3.10 4.62
N PRO A 20 -15.13 2.57 5.43
CA PRO A 20 -13.71 2.69 5.15
C PRO A 20 -13.31 1.97 3.85
N GLU A 21 -13.96 0.84 3.55
CA GLU A 21 -13.63 0.06 2.35
C GLU A 21 -14.00 0.82 1.07
N ALA A 22 -15.22 1.36 0.99
CA ALA A 22 -15.64 2.16 -0.16
C ALA A 22 -14.75 3.40 -0.34
N ARG A 23 -14.32 4.03 0.77
CA ARG A 23 -13.38 5.14 0.74
C ARG A 23 -12.06 4.73 0.09
N ASP A 24 -11.48 3.61 0.50
CA ASP A 24 -10.21 3.12 -0.05
C ASP A 24 -10.34 2.77 -1.54
N LYS A 25 -11.46 2.17 -1.96
CA LYS A 25 -11.76 1.92 -3.39
C LYS A 25 -11.81 3.22 -4.17
N TRP A 26 -12.52 4.23 -3.67
CA TRP A 26 -12.59 5.55 -4.30
C TRP A 26 -11.21 6.22 -4.40
N LEU A 27 -10.39 6.18 -3.34
CA LEU A 27 -9.02 6.71 -3.38
C LEU A 27 -8.17 6.01 -4.44
N HIS A 28 -8.28 4.68 -4.52
CA HIS A 28 -7.51 3.89 -5.48
C HIS A 28 -7.89 4.23 -6.93
N ILE A 29 -9.19 4.36 -7.20
CA ILE A 29 -9.69 4.69 -8.53
C ILE A 29 -9.30 6.11 -8.92
N VAL A 30 -9.56 7.09 -8.05
CA VAL A 30 -9.20 8.49 -8.31
C VAL A 30 -7.68 8.65 -8.42
N GLY A 31 -6.89 7.83 -7.72
CA GLY A 31 -5.50 7.55 -8.06
C GLY A 31 -4.55 8.74 -8.10
N ARG A 32 -4.96 9.91 -7.60
CA ARG A 32 -4.17 11.14 -7.65
C ARG A 32 -2.93 11.00 -6.77
N ARG A 33 -1.80 11.47 -7.28
CA ARG A 33 -0.54 11.60 -6.53
C ARG A 33 -0.15 13.06 -6.45
N VAL A 34 0.36 13.46 -5.28
CA VAL A 34 0.96 14.78 -5.07
C VAL A 34 2.41 14.52 -4.69
N GLY A 35 3.31 14.72 -5.65
CA GLY A 35 4.70 14.29 -5.54
C GLY A 35 4.82 12.78 -5.31
N ASN A 36 5.53 12.40 -4.25
CA ASN A 36 5.76 10.99 -3.87
C ASN A 36 4.66 10.39 -2.98
N LYS A 37 3.61 11.15 -2.65
CA LYS A 37 2.53 10.69 -1.76
C LYS A 37 1.22 10.50 -2.52
N THR A 38 0.46 9.47 -2.15
CA THR A 38 -0.92 9.30 -2.60
C THR A 38 -1.75 10.43 -2.01
N TRP A 39 -2.49 11.13 -2.87
CA TRP A 39 -3.39 12.20 -2.44
C TRP A 39 -4.53 11.62 -1.59
N SER A 40 -4.92 12.33 -0.54
CA SER A 40 -6.05 11.98 0.31
C SER A 40 -7.15 13.05 0.22
N PRO A 41 -8.43 12.64 0.10
CA PRO A 41 -9.53 13.58 0.02
C PRO A 41 -9.82 14.21 1.38
N SER A 42 -9.89 15.54 1.39
CA SER A 42 -10.46 16.35 2.47
C SER A 42 -11.99 16.18 2.56
N LYS A 43 -12.59 16.71 3.62
CA LYS A 43 -14.05 16.70 3.85
C LYS A 43 -14.83 17.42 2.74
N ASP A 44 -14.20 18.36 2.04
CA ASP A 44 -14.82 19.15 0.96
C ASP A 44 -14.58 18.57 -0.43
N CYS A 45 -13.82 17.47 -0.53
CA CYS A 45 -13.61 16.81 -1.80
C CYS A 45 -14.90 16.13 -2.25
N ARG A 46 -15.28 16.36 -3.51
CA ARG A 46 -16.48 15.83 -4.14
C ARG A 46 -16.14 15.22 -5.50
N VAL A 47 -16.94 14.26 -5.95
CA VAL A 47 -16.89 13.68 -7.29
C VAL A 47 -18.18 14.05 -8.03
N SER A 48 -18.07 14.47 -9.29
CA SER A 48 -19.23 14.84 -10.10
C SER A 48 -20.06 13.61 -10.49
N SER A 49 -21.36 13.81 -10.70
CA SER A 49 -22.30 12.79 -11.17
C SER A 49 -21.87 12.11 -12.46
N ARG A 50 -21.18 12.84 -13.35
CA ARG A 50 -20.73 12.34 -14.67
C ARG A 50 -19.74 11.17 -14.56
N HIS A 51 -19.03 11.06 -13.43
CA HIS A 51 -18.08 9.96 -13.23
C HIS A 51 -18.73 8.65 -12.79
N PHE A 52 -20.04 8.65 -12.53
CA PHE A 52 -20.81 7.45 -12.16
C PHE A 52 -21.63 6.97 -13.35
N ARG A 53 -21.65 5.66 -13.58
CA ARG A 53 -22.44 5.04 -14.66
C ARG A 53 -23.92 5.44 -14.64
N ASP A 54 -24.52 5.52 -13.45
CA ASP A 54 -25.94 5.86 -13.28
C ASP A 54 -26.17 7.35 -12.95
N GLY A 55 -25.14 8.20 -13.10
CA GLY A 55 -25.19 9.62 -12.68
C GLY A 55 -25.20 9.82 -11.16
N LYS A 56 -25.21 8.74 -10.37
CA LYS A 56 -25.15 8.74 -8.91
C LYS A 56 -24.53 7.43 -8.41
N PRO A 57 -23.94 7.42 -7.21
CA PRO A 57 -23.52 6.17 -6.58
C PRO A 57 -24.76 5.33 -6.22
N THR A 58 -24.88 4.14 -6.83
CA THR A 58 -25.93 3.15 -6.53
C THR A 58 -25.35 1.93 -5.82
N ALA A 59 -26.18 1.03 -5.29
CA ALA A 59 -25.69 -0.19 -4.64
C ALA A 59 -24.86 -1.08 -5.58
N LEU A 60 -25.22 -1.12 -6.86
CA LEU A 60 -24.52 -1.90 -7.89
C LEU A 60 -23.34 -1.13 -8.49
N ASN A 61 -23.48 0.19 -8.71
CA ASN A 61 -22.46 1.05 -9.30
C ASN A 61 -22.08 2.19 -8.33
N SER A 62 -21.54 1.82 -7.17
CA SER A 62 -21.16 2.79 -6.12
C SER A 62 -19.83 3.50 -6.40
N LEU A 63 -19.05 3.01 -7.37
CA LEU A 63 -17.70 3.47 -7.66
C LEU A 63 -17.71 4.42 -8.88
N PRO A 64 -16.98 5.54 -8.82
CA PRO A 64 -16.78 6.37 -10.00
C PRO A 64 -15.89 5.63 -11.00
N CYS A 65 -16.33 5.45 -12.23
CA CYS A 65 -15.63 4.65 -13.24
C CYS A 65 -15.40 5.39 -14.57
N LEU A 66 -16.14 6.48 -14.84
CA LEU A 66 -16.11 7.19 -16.11
C LEU A 66 -15.24 8.45 -16.04
N ASP A 67 -14.45 8.72 -17.07
CA ASP A 67 -13.76 10.00 -17.35
C ASP A 67 -13.02 10.66 -16.17
N ILE A 68 -12.42 9.87 -15.29
CA ILE A 68 -11.68 10.37 -14.11
C ILE A 68 -10.29 10.96 -14.45
N GLY A 69 -9.99 11.15 -15.74
CA GLY A 69 -8.75 11.78 -16.22
C GLY A 69 -7.57 10.82 -16.43
N TYR A 70 -7.83 9.51 -16.55
CA TYR A 70 -6.84 8.51 -16.96
C TYR A 70 -7.40 7.71 -18.12
N ALA A 71 -6.60 7.50 -19.18
CA ALA A 71 -7.00 6.69 -20.34
C ALA A 71 -7.40 5.25 -19.95
N ASP A 72 -6.90 4.74 -18.82
CA ASP A 72 -7.09 3.36 -18.36
C ASP A 72 -8.08 3.21 -17.19
N ALA A 73 -8.97 4.18 -16.97
CA ALA A 73 -9.87 4.18 -15.80
C ALA A 73 -10.77 2.92 -15.71
N GLU A 74 -11.31 2.45 -16.85
CA GLU A 74 -12.07 1.20 -16.93
C GLU A 74 -11.25 -0.02 -16.50
N CYS A 75 -9.95 -0.01 -16.81
CA CYS A 75 -9.03 -1.10 -16.49
C CYS A 75 -8.81 -1.26 -14.98
N ARG A 76 -8.96 -0.19 -14.17
CA ARG A 76 -8.77 -0.30 -12.71
C ARG A 76 -9.95 -0.94 -11.99
N VAL A 77 -11.18 -0.59 -12.36
CA VAL A 77 -12.38 -1.18 -11.72
C VAL A 77 -12.46 -2.68 -12.01
N GLN A 78 -12.17 -3.08 -13.25
CA GLN A 78 -12.15 -4.49 -13.65
C GLN A 78 -11.02 -5.29 -12.97
N ARG A 79 -9.89 -4.65 -12.68
CA ARG A 79 -8.80 -5.27 -11.92
C ARG A 79 -9.19 -5.53 -10.47
N MET A 80 -9.96 -4.64 -9.85
CA MET A 80 -10.41 -4.78 -8.46
C MET A 80 -11.41 -5.92 -8.29
N SER A 81 -12.38 -6.10 -9.21
CA SER A 81 -13.33 -7.22 -9.13
C SER A 81 -12.63 -8.58 -9.19
N ARG A 82 -11.52 -8.69 -9.94
CA ARG A 82 -10.68 -9.90 -10.00
C ARG A 82 -9.93 -10.18 -8.69
N PHE A 83 -9.58 -9.15 -7.91
CA PHE A 83 -8.95 -9.31 -6.60
C PHE A 83 -9.95 -9.57 -5.46
N GLU A 84 -11.20 -9.12 -5.60
CA GLU A 84 -12.24 -9.32 -4.59
C GLU A 84 -12.77 -10.77 -4.56
N ALA A 85 -12.71 -11.47 -5.70
CA ALA A 85 -13.14 -12.86 -5.81
C ALA A 85 -12.24 -13.88 -5.09
N THR A 86 -11.03 -13.50 -4.63
CA THR A 86 -10.02 -14.45 -4.15
C THR A 86 -9.68 -14.38 -2.67
N LYS A 87 -10.34 -13.51 -1.86
CA LYS A 87 -10.09 -13.48 -0.41
C LYS A 87 -11.22 -14.16 0.36
N PRO A 88 -10.95 -15.22 1.15
CA PRO A 88 -11.93 -15.74 2.09
C PRO A 88 -12.23 -14.63 3.11
N LYS A 89 -13.51 -14.28 3.24
CA LYS A 89 -14.01 -13.32 4.23
C LYS A 89 -13.63 -13.81 5.63
N ARG A 90 -12.53 -13.31 6.18
CA ARG A 90 -12.32 -13.35 7.63
C ARG A 90 -13.37 -12.44 8.25
N GLN A 91 -14.47 -13.05 8.69
CA GLN A 91 -15.48 -12.37 9.48
C GLN A 91 -14.79 -11.82 10.74
N MET A 92 -14.54 -10.51 10.77
CA MET A 92 -14.23 -9.85 12.02
C MET A 92 -15.48 -9.91 12.87
N LYS A 93 -15.45 -10.77 13.89
CA LYS A 93 -16.44 -10.84 14.96
C LYS A 93 -16.37 -9.50 15.70
N VAL A 94 -17.18 -8.54 15.26
CA VAL A 94 -17.41 -7.29 15.98
C VAL A 94 -18.07 -7.69 17.29
N LYS A 95 -17.29 -7.68 18.38
CA LYS A 95 -17.83 -7.83 19.73
C LYS A 95 -18.63 -6.56 20.01
N SER A 96 -19.95 -6.65 19.86
CA SER A 96 -20.89 -5.69 20.41
C SER A 96 -20.72 -5.71 21.92
N VAL A 97 -20.00 -4.71 22.44
CA VAL A 97 -19.92 -4.42 23.87
C VAL A 97 -21.28 -3.84 24.26
N VAL A 98 -22.20 -4.73 24.63
CA VAL A 98 -23.43 -4.35 25.33
C VAL A 98 -23.09 -4.40 26.81
N LEU A 99 -22.99 -3.21 27.39
CA LEU A 99 -22.99 -2.97 28.82
C LEU A 99 -24.23 -3.67 29.42
N LYS A 100 -24.00 -4.69 30.25
CA LYS A 100 -24.99 -5.20 31.19
C LYS A 100 -24.42 -5.09 32.60
N GLU A 101 -24.92 -4.07 33.28
CA GLU A 101 -25.59 -4.20 34.57
C GLU A 101 -24.85 -4.99 35.65
N ILE A 102 -24.20 -4.20 36.50
CA ILE A 102 -23.79 -4.50 37.86
C ILE A 102 -25.05 -4.66 38.71
N LEU A 103 -25.25 -5.80 39.38
CA LEU A 103 -25.63 -5.88 40.79
C LEU A 103 -25.63 -7.34 41.31
N VAL A 104 -25.28 -7.48 42.60
CA VAL A 104 -25.54 -8.61 43.53
C VAL A 104 -24.63 -9.85 43.31
N GLU A 105 -24.05 -10.55 44.28
CA GLU A 105 -24.18 -10.64 45.74
C GLU A 105 -22.88 -11.25 46.31
N ILE A 106 -22.66 -11.02 47.60
CA ILE A 106 -21.54 -11.52 48.41
C ILE A 106 -21.78 -13.00 48.76
N THR A 107 -20.74 -13.83 48.68
CA THR A 107 -20.51 -14.91 49.65
C THR A 107 -19.01 -15.14 49.78
N ASP A 108 -18.50 -14.82 50.97
CA ASP A 108 -17.17 -15.15 51.46
C ASP A 108 -17.07 -16.67 51.68
N ASP A 109 -16.03 -17.30 51.11
CA ASP A 109 -15.39 -18.52 51.62
C ASP A 109 -14.00 -18.67 50.96
N PRO A 110 -12.88 -18.61 51.70
CA PRO A 110 -11.56 -18.84 51.14
C PRO A 110 -11.26 -20.35 51.10
N ILE A 111 -11.60 -21.00 49.98
CA ILE A 111 -11.06 -22.33 49.66
C ILE A 111 -9.65 -22.12 49.10
N VAL A 112 -8.64 -22.43 49.90
CA VAL A 112 -7.23 -22.51 49.47
C VAL A 112 -7.08 -23.77 48.62
N GLU A 113 -7.31 -23.63 47.32
CA GLU A 113 -7.05 -24.67 46.32
C GLU A 113 -5.55 -24.64 45.95
N GLU A 114 -4.85 -25.73 46.24
CA GLU A 114 -3.43 -25.91 46.00
C GLU A 114 -3.16 -25.88 44.48
N ILE A 115 -2.55 -24.78 44.00
CA ILE A 115 -2.26 -24.58 42.57
C ILE A 115 -1.19 -25.59 42.13
N PRO A 116 -1.50 -26.53 41.22
CA PRO A 116 -0.50 -27.47 40.73
C PRO A 116 0.60 -26.72 39.95
N ALA A 117 1.85 -27.07 40.23
CA ALA A 117 3.02 -26.44 39.64
C ALA A 117 2.90 -26.35 38.11
N PRO A 118 3.15 -25.17 37.49
CA PRO A 118 2.96 -24.98 36.07
C PRO A 118 3.91 -25.88 35.29
N THR A 119 3.35 -26.84 34.55
CA THR A 119 4.13 -27.66 33.62
C THR A 119 4.64 -26.77 32.49
N PRO A 120 5.93 -26.90 32.11
CA PRO A 120 6.52 -26.09 31.05
C PRO A 120 5.80 -26.40 29.73
N LYS A 121 5.06 -25.42 29.22
CA LYS A 121 4.37 -25.54 27.93
C LYS A 121 5.42 -25.68 26.82
N PRO A 122 5.24 -26.61 25.87
CA PRO A 122 6.18 -26.78 24.77
C PRO A 122 6.27 -25.47 23.98
N VAL A 123 7.50 -25.03 23.73
CA VAL A 123 7.75 -23.84 22.92
C VAL A 123 7.12 -24.08 21.55
N PRO A 124 6.21 -23.20 21.10
CA PRO A 124 5.53 -23.42 19.84
C PRO A 124 6.56 -23.38 18.70
N TRP A 125 6.57 -24.41 17.86
CA TRP A 125 7.37 -24.49 16.62
C TRP A 125 7.28 -23.23 15.75
N ILE A 126 6.18 -22.47 15.87
CA ILE A 126 5.97 -21.15 15.29
C ILE A 126 7.09 -20.17 15.67
N PHE A 127 7.59 -20.20 16.91
CA PHE A 127 8.68 -19.33 17.36
C PHE A 127 10.00 -19.64 16.64
N VAL A 128 10.30 -20.92 16.41
CA VAL A 128 11.48 -21.35 15.65
C VAL A 128 11.39 -20.90 14.20
N LEU A 129 10.23 -21.08 13.56
CA LEU A 129 9.99 -20.60 12.20
C LEU A 129 10.10 -19.07 12.10
N PHE A 130 9.60 -18.35 13.11
CA PHE A 130 9.69 -16.91 13.16
C PHE A 130 11.14 -16.43 13.25
N VAL A 131 11.97 -17.02 14.12
CA VAL A 131 13.40 -16.69 14.23
C VAL A 131 14.15 -16.99 12.93
N MET A 132 13.88 -18.15 12.30
CA MET A 132 14.45 -18.50 10.99
C MET A 132 14.06 -17.50 9.89
N PHE A 133 12.80 -17.07 9.88
CA PHE A 133 12.32 -16.07 8.92
C PHE A 133 12.99 -14.71 9.12
N LEU A 134 13.17 -14.25 10.36
CA LEU A 134 13.88 -13.01 10.65
C LEU A 134 15.36 -13.08 10.23
N ALA A 135 16.02 -14.22 10.46
CA ALA A 135 17.39 -14.44 10.00
C ALA A 135 17.49 -14.38 8.47
N LEU A 136 16.53 -14.99 7.75
CA LEU A 136 16.47 -14.92 6.29
C LEU A 136 16.25 -13.49 5.79
N LEU A 137 15.33 -12.74 6.39
CA LEU A 137 15.11 -11.33 6.05
C LEU A 137 16.38 -10.50 6.27
N GLN A 138 17.09 -10.71 7.38
CA GLN A 138 18.34 -10.03 7.66
C GLN A 138 19.42 -10.39 6.64
N HIS A 139 19.52 -11.66 6.25
CA HIS A 139 20.42 -12.12 5.19
C HIS A 139 20.10 -11.45 3.85
N CYS A 140 18.83 -11.43 3.43
CA CYS A 140 18.41 -10.75 2.20
C CYS A 140 18.74 -9.26 2.22
N ARG A 141 18.51 -8.57 3.35
CA ARG A 141 18.89 -7.15 3.50
C ARG A 141 20.39 -6.96 3.36
N ASN A 142 21.21 -7.85 3.92
CA ASN A 142 22.67 -7.78 3.77
C ASN A 142 23.12 -7.97 2.32
N GLN A 143 22.54 -8.95 1.60
CA GLN A 143 22.83 -9.20 0.18
C GLN A 143 22.51 -7.97 -0.69
N THR A 144 21.38 -7.30 -0.45
CA THR A 144 21.05 -6.08 -1.21
C THR A 144 22.04 -4.93 -1.01
N LYS A 145 22.71 -4.84 0.16
CA LYS A 145 23.75 -3.84 0.41
C LYS A 145 25.01 -4.14 -0.41
N GLN A 146 25.40 -5.41 -0.51
CA GLN A 146 26.56 -5.82 -1.30
C GLN A 146 26.36 -5.55 -2.79
N ILE A 147 25.17 -5.88 -3.34
CA ILE A 147 24.83 -5.61 -4.74
C ILE A 147 24.89 -4.11 -5.07
N LYS A 148 24.44 -3.25 -4.14
CA LYS A 148 24.52 -1.79 -4.33
C LYS A 148 25.97 -1.29 -4.32
N LYS A 149 26.84 -1.90 -3.51
CA LYS A 149 28.27 -1.56 -3.46
C LYS A 149 28.96 -1.92 -4.78
N LEU A 150 28.75 -3.16 -5.26
CA LEU A 150 29.26 -3.62 -6.56
C LEU A 150 28.81 -2.73 -7.73
N LYS A 151 27.52 -2.39 -7.80
CA LYS A 151 27.02 -1.47 -8.85
C LYS A 151 27.66 -0.08 -8.82
N LYS A 152 28.05 0.41 -7.63
CA LYS A 152 28.74 1.71 -7.51
C LYS A 152 30.17 1.63 -8.04
N GLU A 153 30.84 0.51 -7.82
CA GLU A 153 32.20 0.25 -8.34
C GLU A 153 32.17 0.08 -9.87
N ASP A 154 31.21 -0.67 -10.43
CA ASP A 154 31.01 -0.79 -11.88
C ASP A 154 30.73 0.57 -12.55
N PHE A 155 29.92 1.41 -11.90
CA PHE A 155 29.66 2.77 -12.39
C PHE A 155 30.91 3.65 -12.37
N SER A 156 31.78 3.48 -11.37
CA SER A 156 33.06 4.21 -11.31
C SER A 156 34.04 3.76 -12.38
N LEU A 157 34.10 2.46 -12.67
CA LEU A 157 34.97 1.90 -13.72
C LEU A 157 34.51 2.30 -15.13
N THR A 158 33.20 2.35 -15.36
CA THR A 158 32.66 2.80 -16.64
C THR A 158 32.92 4.29 -16.88
N ALA A 159 32.86 5.12 -15.82
CA ALA A 159 33.22 6.54 -15.91
C ALA A 159 34.70 6.75 -16.26
N SER A 160 35.63 6.03 -15.61
CA SER A 160 37.07 6.16 -15.90
C SER A 160 37.44 5.65 -17.30
N LEU A 161 36.76 4.59 -17.78
CA LEU A 161 36.95 4.08 -19.13
C LEU A 161 36.45 5.08 -20.19
N PHE A 162 35.38 5.82 -19.90
CA PHE A 162 34.89 6.91 -20.75
C PHE A 162 35.91 8.04 -20.86
N GLU A 163 36.52 8.49 -19.76
CA GLU A 163 37.58 9.51 -19.79
C GLU A 163 38.80 9.06 -20.59
N LEU A 164 39.25 7.81 -20.42
CA LEU A 164 40.36 7.25 -21.18
C LEU A 164 40.09 7.23 -22.69
N LYS A 165 38.87 6.86 -23.11
CA LYS A 165 38.48 6.88 -24.53
C LYS A 165 38.47 8.29 -25.09
N ASN A 166 37.99 9.27 -24.33
CA ASN A 166 37.91 10.65 -24.77
C ASN A 166 39.31 11.25 -24.97
N ASN A 167 40.23 10.98 -24.02
CA ASN A 167 41.62 11.44 -24.11
C ASN A 167 42.34 10.81 -25.31
N ARG A 168 42.15 9.53 -25.59
CA ARG A 168 42.74 8.87 -26.77
C ARG A 168 42.27 9.49 -28.09
N PHE A 169 41.00 9.90 -28.15
CA PHE A 169 40.43 10.55 -29.32
C PHE A 169 41.07 11.93 -29.58
N THR A 170 41.25 12.75 -28.53
CA THR A 170 41.87 14.08 -28.65
C THR A 170 43.34 14.02 -29.12
N VAL A 171 44.14 13.08 -28.59
CA VAL A 171 45.54 12.89 -29.00
C VAL A 171 45.63 12.50 -30.47
N THR A 172 44.70 11.67 -30.97
CA THR A 172 44.69 11.24 -32.37
C THR A 172 44.35 12.38 -33.32
N ILE A 173 43.41 13.25 -32.94
CA ILE A 173 43.02 14.42 -33.74
C ILE A 173 44.18 15.43 -33.79
N LEU A 174 44.79 15.75 -32.65
CA LEU A 174 45.93 16.68 -32.59
C LEU A 174 47.14 16.18 -33.39
N SER A 175 47.44 14.88 -33.32
CA SER A 175 48.53 14.28 -34.12
C SER A 175 48.28 14.35 -35.63
N ARG A 176 47.02 14.30 -36.07
CA ARG A 176 46.65 14.51 -37.48
C ARG A 176 46.78 15.97 -37.91
N MET A 177 46.43 16.92 -37.04
CA MET A 177 46.51 18.35 -37.36
C MET A 177 47.95 18.87 -37.45
N MET A 178 48.90 18.28 -36.74
CA MET A 178 50.32 18.69 -36.77
C MET A 178 51.13 18.11 -37.95
N LYS A 179 50.53 17.25 -38.79
CA LYS A 179 51.19 16.65 -39.96
C LYS A 179 50.77 17.30 -41.30
N MET A 180 50.00 18.38 -41.25
CA MET A 180 49.67 19.25 -42.39
C MET A 180 50.50 20.52 -42.30
#